data_AF-A0A1Y4NP67-F1
#
_entry.id   AF-A0A1Y4NP67-F1
#
_cell.length_a   1.000
_cell.length_b   1.000
_cell.length_c   1.000
_cell.angle_alpha   90.00
_cell.angle_beta   90.00
_cell.angle_gamma   90.00
#
_symmetry.space_group_name_H-M   'P 1'
#
loop_
_entity.id
_entity.type
_entity.pdbx_description
1 polymer ?
#
loop_
_entity_poly.entity_id
_entity_poly.type
_entity_poly.pdbx_seq_one_letter_code
_entity_poly.pdbx_strand_id
1 'polypeptide(L)'
;MAESQKNLSVNAALLAGCTRRLFWVLIVWNIVELFISLIGKTEMAPFYVSGAILEAVVSVIYGILLLRLVSESPRYRIAAVCWFINAAGSAVQIPLSAGENAMAVLAGMINLGVLAATLLGTYYECAGHSEVLQEADWDLSDKWQRLWKWYVRFFLVMIGGIFLGAVIPAVGLLILIAAVAVSLIAALVISVFRLIYLYRMSKVFQTCSRA
;
A
#
# COMPACT_ATOMS: atom_id res chain seq x y z
N MET A 1 -26.72 -16.91 21.67
CA MET A 1 -25.58 -17.32 20.81
C MET A 1 -25.94 -17.53 19.33
N ALA A 2 -27.22 -17.45 18.92
CA ALA A 2 -27.65 -17.48 17.51
C ALA A 2 -27.90 -16.07 16.90
N GLU A 3 -27.30 -15.03 17.49
CA GLU A 3 -27.67 -13.63 17.23
C GLU A 3 -26.62 -12.86 16.41
N SER A 4 -25.43 -13.46 16.18
CA SER A 4 -24.31 -12.79 15.52
C SER A 4 -24.47 -12.62 14.00
N GLN A 5 -25.34 -13.40 13.34
CA GLN A 5 -25.64 -13.19 11.91
C GLN A 5 -26.68 -12.10 11.66
N LYS A 6 -27.47 -11.70 12.65
CA LYS A 6 -28.69 -10.92 12.39
C LYS A 6 -28.45 -9.40 12.22
N ASN A 7 -27.26 -8.89 12.57
CA ASN A 7 -27.01 -7.45 12.66
C ASN A 7 -25.76 -6.95 11.89
N LEU A 8 -25.08 -7.78 11.08
CA LEU A 8 -24.07 -7.23 10.18
C LEU A 8 -24.75 -6.72 8.91
N SER A 9 -24.58 -5.44 8.61
CA SER A 9 -25.04 -4.83 7.36
C SER A 9 -24.23 -5.29 6.14
N VAL A 10 -23.17 -6.08 6.38
CA VAL A 10 -22.06 -6.35 5.47
C VAL A 10 -21.96 -7.85 5.13
N ASN A 11 -21.61 -8.20 3.89
CA ASN A 11 -21.47 -9.59 3.47
C ASN A 11 -20.16 -10.23 3.99
N ALA A 12 -20.24 -10.83 5.18
CA ALA A 12 -19.10 -11.44 5.86
C ALA A 12 -18.40 -12.55 5.04
N ALA A 13 -19.14 -13.31 4.22
CA ALA A 13 -18.56 -14.37 3.39
C ALA A 13 -17.71 -13.81 2.23
N LEU A 14 -18.18 -12.74 1.59
CA LEU A 14 -17.42 -12.03 0.56
C LEU A 14 -16.16 -11.38 1.16
N LEU A 15 -16.28 -10.73 2.32
CA LEU A 15 -15.11 -10.15 3.02
C LEU A 15 -14.09 -11.22 3.39
N ALA A 16 -14.52 -12.31 4.04
CA ALA A 16 -13.62 -13.40 4.42
C ALA A 16 -12.80 -13.92 3.23
N GLY A 17 -13.46 -14.12 2.07
CA GLY A 17 -12.80 -14.54 0.85
C GLY A 17 -11.91 -13.47 0.21
N CYS A 18 -12.32 -12.20 0.24
CA CYS A 18 -11.55 -11.11 -0.35
C CYS A 18 -10.34 -10.73 0.49
N THR A 19 -10.49 -10.54 1.81
CA THR A 19 -9.41 -10.22 2.74
C THR A 19 -8.32 -11.29 2.73
N ARG A 20 -8.68 -12.57 2.59
CA ARG A 20 -7.70 -13.67 2.44
C ARG A 20 -6.89 -13.56 1.15
N ARG A 21 -7.51 -13.13 0.04
CA ARG A 21 -6.80 -12.89 -1.22
C ARG A 21 -5.91 -11.65 -1.13
N LEU A 22 -6.41 -10.56 -0.54
CA LEU A 22 -5.62 -9.35 -0.29
C LEU A 22 -4.35 -9.65 0.52
N PHE A 23 -4.44 -10.50 1.55
CA PHE A 23 -3.28 -10.95 2.32
C PHE A 23 -2.19 -11.58 1.45
N TRP A 24 -2.56 -12.51 0.56
CA TRP A 24 -1.60 -13.16 -0.34
C TRP A 24 -1.01 -12.20 -1.37
N VAL A 25 -1.84 -11.35 -1.97
CA VAL A 25 -1.37 -10.36 -2.95
C VAL A 25 -0.43 -9.34 -2.30
N LEU A 26 -0.70 -8.94 -1.06
CA LEU A 26 0.17 -8.02 -0.32
C LEU A 26 1.54 -8.64 0.01
N ILE A 27 1.61 -9.94 0.31
CA ILE A 27 2.90 -10.65 0.46
C ILE A 27 3.68 -10.59 -0.84
N VAL A 28 3.05 -10.97 -1.96
CA VAL A 28 3.70 -10.98 -3.27
C VAL A 28 4.18 -9.57 -3.64
N TRP A 29 3.35 -8.54 -3.41
CA TRP A 29 3.71 -7.14 -3.61
C TRP A 29 4.99 -6.76 -2.88
N ASN A 30 5.06 -7.00 -1.57
CA ASN A 30 6.23 -6.61 -0.76
C ASN A 30 7.51 -7.35 -1.20
N ILE A 31 7.40 -8.62 -1.60
CA ILE A 31 8.54 -9.39 -2.12
C ILE A 31 9.03 -8.80 -3.44
N VAL A 32 8.12 -8.47 -4.35
CA VAL A 32 8.44 -7.87 -5.66
C VAL A 32 9.11 -6.51 -5.48
N GLU A 33 8.55 -5.66 -4.60
CA GLU A 33 9.10 -4.33 -4.31
C GLU A 33 10.53 -4.41 -3.73
N LEU A 34 10.75 -5.30 -2.75
CA LEU A 34 12.09 -5.56 -2.20
C LEU A 34 13.06 -6.05 -3.29
N PHE A 35 12.63 -6.99 -4.13
CA PHE A 35 13.46 -7.55 -5.20
C PHE A 35 13.89 -6.49 -6.21
N ILE A 36 12.96 -5.61 -6.63
CA ILE A 36 13.27 -4.49 -7.54
C ILE A 36 14.25 -3.51 -6.87
N SER A 37 14.04 -3.20 -5.59
CA SER A 37 14.92 -2.30 -4.84
C SER A 37 16.35 -2.84 -4.68
N LEU A 38 16.53 -4.17 -4.67
CA LEU A 38 17.83 -4.84 -4.51
C LEU A 38 18.64 -4.90 -5.81
N ILE A 39 17.98 -5.07 -6.96
CA ILE A 39 18.66 -5.25 -8.25
C ILE A 39 19.24 -3.94 -8.78
N GLY A 40 18.68 -2.80 -8.38
CA GLY A 40 19.09 -1.48 -8.86
C GLY A 40 18.74 -1.26 -10.34
N LYS A 41 18.60 0.00 -10.75
CA LYS A 41 18.15 0.35 -12.12
C LYS A 41 19.22 0.13 -13.20
N THR A 42 20.49 0.02 -12.81
CA THR A 42 21.64 0.20 -13.73
C THR A 42 22.44 -1.07 -14.00
N GLU A 43 22.42 -2.06 -13.11
CA GLU A 43 23.27 -3.27 -13.22
C GLU A 43 22.62 -4.40 -14.04
N MET A 44 21.28 -4.49 -14.02
CA MET A 44 20.51 -5.62 -14.58
C MET A 44 19.17 -5.16 -15.20
N ALA A 45 19.26 -4.31 -16.23
CA ALA A 45 18.11 -3.71 -16.91
C ALA A 45 16.96 -4.68 -17.29
N PRO A 46 17.19 -5.88 -17.88
CA PRO A 46 16.07 -6.77 -18.24
C PRO A 46 15.32 -7.33 -17.01
N PHE A 47 16.00 -7.53 -15.89
CA PHE A 47 15.37 -7.99 -14.64
C PHE A 47 14.59 -6.86 -13.95
N TYR A 48 15.08 -5.62 -14.02
CA TYR A 48 14.34 -4.45 -13.53
C TYR A 48 13.02 -4.25 -14.29
N VAL A 49 13.03 -4.32 -15.62
CA VAL A 49 11.81 -4.20 -16.45
C VAL A 49 10.82 -5.32 -16.11
N SER A 50 11.31 -6.55 -15.98
CA SER A 50 10.46 -7.70 -15.61
C SER A 50 9.83 -7.52 -14.23
N GLY A 51 10.59 -7.00 -13.27
CA GLY A 51 10.08 -6.66 -11.93
C GLY A 51 9.01 -5.56 -12.00
N ALA A 52 9.25 -4.48 -12.73
CA ALA A 52 8.29 -3.38 -12.88
C ALA A 52 6.98 -3.82 -13.54
N ILE A 53 7.03 -4.74 -14.51
CA ILE A 53 5.83 -5.35 -15.11
C ILE A 53 5.07 -6.16 -14.06
N LEU A 54 5.79 -6.97 -13.28
CA LEU A 54 5.17 -7.77 -12.22
C LEU A 54 4.52 -6.89 -11.16
N GLU A 55 5.17 -5.80 -10.76
CA GLU A 55 4.61 -4.78 -9.87
C GLU A 55 3.33 -4.16 -10.45
N ALA A 56 3.33 -3.76 -11.73
CA ALA A 56 2.14 -3.24 -12.41
C ALA A 56 0.99 -4.27 -12.43
N VAL A 57 1.30 -5.55 -12.66
CA VAL A 57 0.29 -6.62 -12.65
C VAL A 57 -0.29 -6.83 -11.24
N VAL A 58 0.56 -6.88 -10.21
CA VAL A 58 0.13 -7.09 -8.82
C VAL A 58 -0.73 -5.92 -8.32
N SER A 59 -0.37 -4.67 -8.66
CA SER A 59 -1.18 -3.49 -8.31
C SER A 59 -2.54 -3.49 -9.01
N VAL A 60 -2.63 -3.92 -10.27
CA VAL A 60 -3.92 -4.12 -10.97
C VAL A 60 -4.76 -5.19 -10.28
N ILE A 61 -4.18 -6.34 -9.93
CA ILE A 61 -4.89 -7.40 -9.21
C ILE A 61 -5.40 -6.88 -7.86
N TYR A 62 -4.59 -6.10 -7.14
CA TYR A 62 -4.98 -5.48 -5.88
C TYR A 62 -6.15 -4.51 -6.06
N GLY A 63 -6.10 -3.64 -7.08
CA GLY A 63 -7.20 -2.74 -7.44
C GLY A 63 -8.49 -3.49 -7.79
N ILE A 64 -8.42 -4.60 -8.52
CA ILE A 64 -9.59 -5.44 -8.85
C ILE A 64 -10.20 -6.08 -7.60
N LEU A 65 -9.37 -6.55 -6.65
CA LEU A 65 -9.85 -7.09 -5.38
C LEU A 65 -10.56 -6.00 -4.54
N LEU A 66 -10.04 -4.77 -4.53
CA LEU A 66 -10.70 -3.63 -3.90
C LEU A 66 -12.03 -3.28 -4.57
N LEU A 67 -12.12 -3.35 -5.91
CA LEU A 67 -13.39 -3.16 -6.62
C LEU A 67 -14.47 -4.16 -6.19
N ARG A 68 -14.10 -5.40 -5.86
CA ARG A 68 -15.07 -6.37 -5.32
C ARG A 68 -15.59 -5.99 -3.94
N LEU A 69 -14.82 -5.22 -3.16
CA LEU A 69 -15.22 -4.72 -1.85
C LEU A 69 -16.07 -3.43 -1.93
N VAL A 70 -16.20 -2.83 -3.12
CA VAL A 70 -17.03 -1.63 -3.34
C VAL A 70 -18.51 -1.88 -3.01
N SER A 71 -18.99 -3.13 -3.14
CA SER A 71 -20.34 -3.49 -2.72
C SER A 71 -20.61 -3.21 -1.24
N GLU A 72 -19.55 -3.18 -0.42
CA GLU A 72 -19.64 -3.07 1.03
C GLU A 72 -19.30 -1.67 1.53
N SER A 73 -18.34 -0.98 0.92
CA SER A 73 -18.13 0.45 1.17
C SER A 73 -17.67 1.21 -0.07
N PRO A 74 -18.20 2.42 -0.32
CA PRO A 74 -17.81 3.22 -1.48
C PRO A 74 -16.35 3.70 -1.39
N ARG A 75 -15.75 3.70 -0.19
CA ARG A 75 -14.36 4.11 0.05
C ARG A 75 -13.37 3.21 -0.69
N TYR A 76 -13.68 1.92 -0.85
CA TYR A 76 -12.83 1.01 -1.63
C TYR A 76 -12.74 1.38 -3.12
N ARG A 77 -13.72 2.12 -3.66
CA ARG A 77 -13.68 2.56 -5.07
C ARG A 77 -12.57 3.57 -5.28
N ILE A 78 -12.39 4.49 -4.34
CA ILE A 78 -11.33 5.50 -4.40
C ILE A 78 -9.98 4.83 -4.20
N ALA A 79 -9.87 3.88 -3.27
CA ALA A 79 -8.66 3.08 -3.09
C ALA A 79 -8.27 2.32 -4.37
N ALA A 80 -9.22 1.68 -5.05
CA ALA A 80 -8.97 0.97 -6.31
C ALA A 80 -8.44 1.91 -7.41
N VAL A 81 -9.03 3.11 -7.57
CA VAL A 81 -8.57 4.10 -8.54
C VAL A 81 -7.12 4.52 -8.25
N CYS A 82 -6.77 4.75 -6.98
CA CYS A 82 -5.41 5.05 -6.57
C CYS A 82 -4.42 3.93 -6.92
N TRP A 83 -4.81 2.67 -6.74
CA TRP A 83 -3.98 1.52 -7.13
C TRP A 83 -3.80 1.39 -8.66
N PHE A 84 -4.82 1.76 -9.46
CA PHE A 84 -4.66 1.85 -10.91
C PHE A 84 -3.73 2.99 -11.34
N ILE A 85 -3.78 4.14 -10.65
CA ILE A 85 -2.82 5.24 -10.87
C ILE A 85 -1.40 4.75 -10.55
N ASN A 86 -1.22 3.99 -9.47
CA ASN A 86 0.07 3.39 -9.14
C ASN A 86 0.56 2.45 -10.25
N ALA A 87 -0.30 1.56 -10.75
CA ALA A 87 0.03 0.65 -11.86
C ALA A 87 0.44 1.41 -13.14
N ALA A 88 -0.30 2.46 -13.49
CA ALA A 88 0.04 3.33 -14.63
C ALA A 88 1.37 4.05 -14.40
N GLY A 89 1.61 4.50 -13.17
CA GLY A 89 2.90 5.05 -12.73
C GLY A 89 4.06 4.11 -12.99
N SER A 90 3.99 2.87 -12.48
CA SER A 90 5.05 1.87 -12.65
C SER A 90 5.29 1.54 -14.13
N ALA A 91 4.25 1.47 -14.96
CA ALA A 91 4.38 1.25 -16.40
C ALA A 91 5.07 2.43 -17.13
N VAL A 92 4.75 3.66 -16.75
CA VAL A 92 5.35 4.88 -17.34
C VAL A 92 6.82 5.04 -16.92
N GLN A 93 7.23 4.54 -15.76
CA GLN A 93 8.63 4.57 -15.32
C GLN A 93 9.56 3.71 -16.18
N ILE A 94 9.04 2.68 -16.87
CA ILE A 94 9.84 1.77 -17.72
C ILE A 94 10.54 2.55 -18.85
N PRO A 95 9.83 3.24 -19.77
CA PRO A 95 10.49 4.00 -20.83
C PRO A 95 11.25 5.24 -20.33
N LEU A 96 10.81 5.84 -19.21
CA LEU A 96 11.45 7.04 -18.66
C LEU A 96 12.84 6.75 -18.07
N SER A 97 13.08 5.53 -17.60
CA SER A 97 14.37 5.12 -17.04
C SER A 97 15.50 4.99 -18.07
N ALA A 98 15.18 5.05 -19.37
CA ALA A 98 16.14 4.99 -20.47
C ALA A 98 16.66 6.37 -20.94
N GLY A 99 16.08 7.48 -20.46
CA GLY A 99 16.44 8.83 -20.88
C GLY A 99 17.43 9.50 -19.94
N GLU A 100 18.67 9.72 -20.40
CA GLU A 100 19.68 10.44 -19.64
C GLU A 100 19.28 11.93 -19.51
N ASN A 101 18.85 12.31 -18.31
CA ASN A 101 18.85 13.66 -17.74
C ASN A 101 17.66 14.59 -18.04
N ALA A 102 17.12 14.67 -19.25
CA ALA A 102 15.99 15.59 -19.55
C ALA A 102 14.64 15.11 -18.96
N MET A 103 14.46 13.79 -18.87
CA MET A 103 13.21 13.19 -18.38
C MET A 103 13.21 12.96 -16.86
N ALA A 104 14.32 13.22 -16.17
CA ALA A 104 14.46 12.96 -14.73
C ALA A 104 13.53 13.84 -13.88
N VAL A 105 13.36 15.11 -14.25
CA VAL A 105 12.43 16.03 -13.56
C VAL A 105 10.98 15.58 -13.78
N LEU A 106 10.62 15.22 -15.01
CA LEU A 106 9.28 14.71 -15.33
C LEU A 106 8.99 13.39 -14.60
N ALA A 107 9.96 12.47 -14.56
CA ALA A 107 9.86 11.22 -13.81
C ALA A 107 9.70 11.48 -12.31
N GLY A 108 10.42 12.47 -11.76
CA GLY A 108 10.26 12.93 -10.37
C GLY A 108 8.85 13.46 -10.08
N MET A 109 8.30 14.30 -10.96
CA MET A 109 6.93 14.83 -10.82
C MET A 109 5.87 13.72 -10.89
N ILE A 110 6.04 12.75 -11.80
CA ILE A 110 5.14 11.60 -11.90
C ILE A 110 5.22 10.76 -10.62
N ASN A 111 6.42 10.48 -10.11
CA ASN A 111 6.59 9.72 -8.87
C ASN A 111 5.95 10.42 -7.68
N LEU A 112 6.03 11.75 -7.58
CA LEU A 112 5.33 12.52 -6.54
C LEU A 112 3.80 12.37 -6.66
N GLY A 113 3.26 12.43 -7.88
CA GLY A 113 1.83 12.23 -8.13
C GLY A 113 1.36 10.81 -7.77
N VAL A 114 2.13 9.79 -8.17
CA VAL A 114 1.88 8.39 -7.84
C VAL A 114 1.90 8.17 -6.33
N LEU A 115 2.91 8.72 -5.65
CA LEU A 115 3.05 8.61 -4.20
C LEU A 115 1.90 9.31 -3.45
N ALA A 116 1.41 10.46 -3.94
CA ALA A 116 0.23 11.12 -3.39
C ALA A 116 -1.04 10.27 -3.60
N ALA A 117 -1.19 9.65 -4.78
CA ALA A 117 -2.28 8.74 -5.06
C ALA A 117 -2.22 7.50 -4.16
N THR A 118 -1.05 6.90 -3.96
CA THR A 118 -0.85 5.73 -3.09
C THR A 118 -1.13 6.06 -1.61
N LEU A 119 -0.77 7.27 -1.16
CA LEU A 119 -1.11 7.77 0.18
C LEU A 119 -2.63 7.89 0.36
N LEU A 120 -3.32 8.51 -0.61
CA LEU A 120 -4.78 8.60 -0.62
C LEU A 120 -5.44 7.22 -0.69
N GLY A 121 -4.92 6.33 -1.53
CA GLY A 121 -5.43 4.98 -1.69
C GLY A 121 -5.34 4.18 -0.39
N THR A 122 -4.18 4.27 0.29
CA THR A 122 -3.95 3.64 1.58
C THR A 122 -4.87 4.21 2.66
N TYR A 123 -5.14 5.52 2.65
CA TYR A 123 -6.13 6.12 3.56
C TYR A 123 -7.51 5.50 3.40
N TYR A 124 -8.03 5.52 2.17
CA TYR A 124 -9.38 5.02 1.89
C TYR A 124 -9.51 3.52 2.13
N GLU A 125 -8.43 2.78 1.92
CA GLU A 125 -8.36 1.35 2.25
C GLU A 125 -8.41 1.13 3.76
N CYS A 126 -7.58 1.82 4.56
CA CYS A 126 -7.62 1.71 6.02
C CYS A 126 -8.96 2.19 6.61
N ALA A 127 -9.53 3.26 6.06
CA ALA A 127 -10.84 3.78 6.46
C ALA A 127 -11.96 2.79 6.11
N GLY A 128 -11.93 2.19 4.91
CA GLY A 128 -12.86 1.16 4.49
C GLY A 128 -12.76 -0.09 5.37
N HIS A 129 -11.54 -0.52 5.72
CA HIS A 129 -11.32 -1.64 6.64
C HIS A 129 -11.83 -1.37 8.05
N SER A 130 -11.61 -0.15 8.57
CA SER A 130 -12.15 0.27 9.86
C SER A 130 -13.68 0.27 9.88
N GLU A 131 -14.32 0.77 8.81
CA GLU A 131 -15.77 0.87 8.70
C GLU A 131 -16.45 -0.51 8.67
N VAL A 132 -15.96 -1.43 7.82
CA VAL A 132 -16.52 -2.79 7.75
C VAL A 132 -16.23 -3.62 9.02
N LEU A 133 -15.19 -3.28 9.78
CA LEU A 133 -14.87 -3.94 11.05
C LEU A 133 -15.62 -3.34 12.24
N GLN A 134 -16.21 -2.15 12.13
CA GLN A 134 -16.81 -1.46 13.26
C GLN A 134 -17.94 -2.28 13.92
N GLU A 135 -18.72 -3.01 13.11
CA GLU A 135 -19.80 -3.88 13.58
C GLU A 135 -19.30 -5.25 14.08
N ALA A 136 -18.14 -5.72 13.60
CA ALA A 136 -17.64 -7.07 13.88
C ALA A 136 -16.60 -7.13 15.02
N ASP A 137 -15.67 -6.17 15.05
CA ASP A 137 -14.58 -6.07 16.03
C ASP A 137 -14.09 -4.61 16.12
N TRP A 138 -14.58 -3.90 17.14
CA TRP A 138 -14.26 -2.49 17.36
C TRP A 138 -12.75 -2.28 17.64
N ASP A 139 -12.11 -3.20 18.35
CA ASP A 139 -10.69 -3.08 18.76
C ASP A 139 -9.78 -3.21 17.53
N LEU A 140 -10.13 -4.11 16.60
CA LEU A 140 -9.42 -4.21 15.32
C LEU A 140 -9.67 -2.98 14.42
N SER A 141 -10.86 -2.39 14.48
CA SER A 141 -11.17 -1.14 13.77
C SER A 141 -10.31 0.04 14.24
N ASP A 142 -10.15 0.24 15.56
CA ASP A 142 -9.27 1.31 16.09
C ASP A 142 -7.80 1.10 15.68
N LYS A 143 -7.35 -0.17 15.67
CA LYS A 143 -5.99 -0.51 15.22
C LYS A 143 -5.73 -0.11 13.77
N TRP A 144 -6.70 -0.30 12.87
CA TRP A 144 -6.60 0.17 11.48
C TRP A 144 -6.50 1.70 11.37
N GLN A 145 -7.30 2.44 12.13
CA GLN A 145 -7.21 3.90 12.15
C GLN A 145 -5.88 4.40 12.73
N ARG A 146 -5.39 3.74 13.78
CA ARG A 146 -4.11 4.04 14.40
C ARG A 146 -2.95 3.77 13.45
N LEU A 147 -3.02 2.67 12.68
CA LEU A 147 -2.01 2.32 11.69
C LEU A 147 -1.91 3.39 10.60
N TRP A 148 -3.05 3.91 10.11
CA TRP A 148 -3.07 5.04 9.17
C TRP A 148 -2.37 6.28 9.75
N LYS A 149 -2.67 6.65 11.01
CA LYS A 149 -2.00 7.79 11.68
C LYS A 149 -0.49 7.57 11.85
N TRP A 150 -0.04 6.34 12.03
CA TRP A 150 1.40 6.01 12.05
C TRP A 150 2.01 6.14 10.66
N TYR A 151 1.34 5.64 9.62
CA TYR A 151 1.80 5.76 8.25
C TYR A 151 2.03 7.22 7.83
N VAL A 152 1.06 8.11 8.10
CA VAL A 152 1.22 9.55 7.82
C VAL A 152 2.38 10.18 8.60
N ARG A 153 2.59 9.78 9.86
CA ARG A 153 3.71 10.29 10.67
C ARG A 153 5.06 9.90 10.08
N PHE A 154 5.25 8.64 9.69
CA PHE A 154 6.48 8.20 9.03
C PHE A 154 6.68 8.89 7.69
N PHE A 155 5.60 9.10 6.95
CA PHE A 155 5.62 9.79 5.68
C PHE A 155 6.07 11.26 5.82
N LEU A 156 5.59 11.96 6.85
CA LEU A 156 6.03 13.32 7.18
C LEU A 156 7.51 13.38 7.61
N VAL A 157 7.97 12.39 8.40
CA VAL A 157 9.38 12.29 8.79
C VAL A 157 10.28 12.10 7.57
N MET A 158 9.85 11.26 6.61
CA MET A 158 10.58 11.04 5.36
C MET A 158 10.70 12.35 4.55
N ILE A 159 9.60 13.06 4.33
CA ILE A 159 9.62 14.34 3.61
C ILE A 159 10.51 15.36 4.33
N GLY A 160 10.36 15.48 5.65
CA GLY A 160 11.19 16.38 6.47
C GLY A 160 12.69 16.06 6.38
N GLY A 161 13.04 14.77 6.39
CA GLY A 161 14.42 14.31 6.23
C GLY A 161 15.01 14.63 4.86
N ILE A 162 14.24 14.43 3.79
CA ILE A 162 14.64 14.80 2.43
C ILE A 162 14.87 16.32 2.32
N PHE A 163 13.94 17.12 2.85
CA PHE A 163 14.03 18.58 2.83
C PHE A 163 15.26 19.08 3.61
N LEU A 164 15.48 18.54 4.81
CA LEU A 164 16.63 18.90 5.65
C LEU A 164 17.96 18.51 4.99
N GLY A 165 18.01 17.33 4.35
CA GLY A 165 19.17 16.87 3.59
C GLY A 165 19.48 17.76 2.38
N ALA A 166 18.46 18.32 1.73
CA ALA A 166 18.63 19.25 0.61
C ALA A 166 19.13 20.64 1.06
N VAL A 167 18.73 21.12 2.24
CA VAL A 167 19.10 22.45 2.76
C VAL A 167 20.54 22.51 3.28
N ILE A 168 21.09 21.38 3.76
CA ILE A 168 22.44 21.32 4.35
C ILE A 168 23.34 20.38 3.53
N PRO A 169 23.92 20.82 2.40
CA PRO A 169 24.67 19.94 1.48
C PRO A 169 25.85 19.21 2.13
N ALA A 170 26.52 19.86 3.09
CA ALA A 170 27.71 19.33 3.75
C ALA A 170 27.45 18.04 4.56
N VAL A 171 26.25 17.89 5.13
CA VAL A 171 25.83 16.70 5.90
C VAL A 171 24.66 15.98 5.20
N GLY A 172 24.16 16.56 4.11
CA GLY A 172 22.92 16.19 3.45
C GLY A 172 22.91 14.74 2.97
N LEU A 173 24.04 14.25 2.44
CA LEU A 173 24.16 12.86 2.02
C LEU A 173 23.97 11.88 3.18
N LEU A 174 24.57 12.15 4.34
CA LEU A 174 24.42 11.29 5.53
C LEU A 174 22.98 11.34 6.07
N ILE A 175 22.36 12.52 6.08
CA ILE A 175 20.96 12.69 6.48
C ILE A 175 20.03 11.93 5.52
N LEU A 176 20.28 12.01 4.22
CA LEU A 176 19.50 11.29 3.21
C LEU A 176 19.63 9.78 3.36
N ILE A 177 20.85 9.26 3.55
CA ILE A 177 21.05 7.82 3.78
C ILE A 177 20.32 7.37 5.06
N ALA A 178 20.44 8.13 6.16
CA ALA A 178 19.75 7.82 7.40
C ALA A 178 18.23 7.88 7.25
N ALA A 179 17.71 8.90 6.56
CA ALA A 179 16.27 9.06 6.30
C ALA A 179 15.72 7.91 5.45
N VAL A 180 16.44 7.51 4.40
CA VAL A 180 16.06 6.37 3.55
C VAL A 180 16.07 5.07 4.36
N ALA A 181 17.13 4.81 5.13
CA ALA A 181 17.21 3.59 5.96
C ALA A 181 16.07 3.49 6.97
N VAL A 182 15.76 4.58 7.69
CA VAL A 182 14.64 4.62 8.65
C VAL A 182 13.30 4.42 7.93
N SER A 183 13.13 5.01 6.74
CA SER A 183 11.91 4.87 5.96
C SER A 183 11.68 3.44 5.47
N LEU A 184 12.74 2.72 5.07
CA LEU A 184 12.66 1.31 4.68
C LEU A 184 12.21 0.43 5.86
N ILE A 185 12.78 0.65 7.05
CA ILE A 185 12.38 -0.09 8.26
C ILE A 185 10.93 0.23 8.62
N ALA A 186 10.53 1.50 8.58
CA ALA A 186 9.16 1.91 8.84
C ALA A 186 8.17 1.29 7.86
N ALA A 187 8.48 1.30 6.55
CA ALA A 187 7.68 0.67 5.51
C ALA A 187 7.50 -0.83 5.78
N LEU A 188 8.59 -1.54 6.10
CA LEU A 188 8.56 -2.97 6.44
C LEU A 188 7.65 -3.24 7.64
N VAL A 189 7.82 -2.48 8.74
CA VAL A 189 7.02 -2.62 9.95
C VAL A 189 5.53 -2.39 9.65
N ILE A 190 5.20 -1.37 8.87
CA ILE A 190 3.81 -1.05 8.52
C ILE A 190 3.21 -2.15 7.63
N SER A 191 3.96 -2.66 6.66
CA SER A 191 3.54 -3.79 5.84
C SER A 191 3.25 -5.02 6.70
N VAL A 192 4.13 -5.36 7.64
CA VAL A 192 3.90 -6.48 8.58
C VAL A 192 2.62 -6.28 9.40
N PHE A 193 2.37 -5.07 9.92
CA PHE A 193 1.14 -4.79 10.63
C PHE A 193 -0.11 -4.90 9.73
N ARG A 194 -0.06 -4.41 8.48
CA ARG A 194 -1.15 -4.59 7.50
C ARG A 194 -1.43 -6.08 7.25
N LEU A 195 -0.38 -6.90 7.10
CA LEU A 195 -0.54 -8.36 6.95
C LEU A 195 -1.22 -8.99 8.18
N ILE A 196 -0.75 -8.66 9.39
CA ILE A 196 -1.31 -9.21 10.64
C ILE A 196 -2.78 -8.79 10.78
N TYR A 197 -3.10 -7.54 10.47
CA TYR A 197 -4.47 -7.02 10.60
C TYR A 197 -5.40 -7.61 9.55
N LEU A 198 -4.96 -7.77 8.30
CA LEU A 198 -5.71 -8.49 7.25
C LEU A 198 -5.94 -9.95 7.65
N TYR A 199 -4.93 -10.63 8.20
CA TYR A 199 -5.08 -12.00 8.67
C TYR A 199 -6.13 -12.10 9.78
N ARG A 200 -6.04 -11.25 10.81
CA ARG A 200 -7.03 -11.21 11.91
C ARG A 200 -8.42 -10.88 11.40
N MET A 201 -8.55 -9.89 10.52
CA MET A 201 -9.80 -9.52 9.86
C MET A 201 -10.43 -10.71 9.13
N SER A 202 -9.63 -11.46 8.37
CA SER A 202 -10.10 -12.65 7.66
C SER A 202 -10.62 -13.73 8.62
N LYS A 203 -10.00 -13.88 9.80
CA LYS A 203 -10.43 -14.84 10.83
C LYS A 203 -11.73 -14.43 11.49
N VAL A 204 -11.89 -13.15 11.83
CA VAL A 204 -13.13 -12.61 12.39
C VAL A 204 -14.29 -12.85 11.42
N PHE A 205 -14.15 -12.48 10.15
CA PHE A 205 -15.21 -12.69 9.15
C PHE A 205 -15.47 -14.17 8.84
N GLN A 206 -14.46 -15.04 8.87
CA GLN A 206 -14.68 -16.49 8.74
C GLN A 206 -15.53 -17.04 9.88
N THR A 207 -15.30 -16.58 11.12
CA THR A 207 -16.10 -16.98 12.28
C THR A 207 -17.54 -16.47 12.13
N CYS A 208 -17.73 -15.20 11.76
CA CYS A 208 -19.06 -14.63 11.55
C CYS A 208 -19.82 -15.29 10.38
N SER A 209 -19.13 -15.76 9.34
CA SER A 209 -19.77 -16.46 8.21
C SER A 209 -20.19 -17.91 8.51
N ARG A 210 -19.60 -18.51 9.57
CA ARG A 210 -19.84 -19.91 9.97
C ARG A 210 -20.78 -20.03 11.16
N ALA A 211 -20.92 -18.96 11.95
CA ALA A 211 -21.97 -18.79 12.94
C ALA A 211 -23.31 -18.54 12.24
#